data_AF-A0A1V6PBA2-F1
#
_entry.id   AF-A0A1V6PBA2-F1
#
_cell.length_a   1.000
_cell.length_b   1.000
_cell.length_c   1.000
_cell.angle_alpha   90.00
_cell.angle_beta   90.00
_cell.angle_gamma   90.00
#
_symmetry.space_group_name_H-M   'P 1'
#
loop_
_entity.id
_entity.type
_entity.pdbx_description
1 polymer ?
#
loop_
_entity_poly.entity_id
_entity_poly.type
_entity_poly.pdbx_seq_one_letter_code
_entity_poly.pdbx_strand_id
1 'polypeptide(L)'
;MLGWITRCRPGFSIIGLVLPLVCAFFDILMSSLWSSFFPPSSSPVQGGLNIVQRAFVLYIVIHIHMLDFPLRLGWSIFRATGKAKTALDRRIWHTPLSSPQTEIKSDVTVNEVIEEELVHAVIVPNYCEGIYTLETTLKVLASHPRAKSQYEIYLAMEQKEDSSSDKAGHLVTKFERSFLHICITFHPSGVKGEIAGTSSNVAFAARRIVEIHRTDLNEDSCNVVVTVMDADTHLSRDYFTEIRRLHLPTSTRQTDPSTAVPSSLVETPTKAPF
;
A
#
# COMPACT_ATOMS: atom_id res chain seq x y z
N MET A 1 -29.23 19.59 -2.57
CA MET A 1 -29.04 19.90 -1.13
C MET A 1 -28.76 18.69 -0.25
N LEU A 2 -29.37 17.51 -0.47
CA LEU A 2 -29.23 16.34 0.41
C LEU A 2 -27.80 15.78 0.55
N GLY A 3 -26.98 15.82 -0.50
CA GLY A 3 -25.59 15.32 -0.46
C GLY A 3 -24.59 16.21 0.32
N TRP A 4 -24.98 17.45 0.63
CA TRP A 4 -24.17 18.35 1.47
C TRP A 4 -24.34 18.02 2.96
N ILE A 5 -25.56 17.61 3.35
CA ILE A 5 -25.89 17.24 4.74
C ILE A 5 -25.13 15.98 5.18
N THR A 6 -24.92 15.02 4.28
CA THR A 6 -24.20 13.78 4.60
C THR A 6 -22.70 14.01 4.82
N ARG A 7 -22.11 15.01 4.17
CA ARG A 7 -20.69 15.39 4.31
C ARG A 7 -20.37 16.13 5.62
N CYS A 8 -21.37 16.75 6.23
CA CYS A 8 -21.24 17.47 7.51
C CYS A 8 -21.70 16.66 8.73
N ARG A 9 -21.99 15.36 8.58
CA ARG A 9 -22.47 14.48 9.66
C ARG A 9 -21.61 14.48 10.93
N PRO A 10 -20.26 14.58 10.89
CA PRO A 10 -19.46 14.67 12.11
C PRO A 10 -19.75 15.96 12.91
N GLY A 11 -19.94 17.10 12.24
CA GLY A 11 -20.28 18.37 12.89
C GLY A 11 -21.70 18.38 13.47
N PHE A 12 -22.67 17.79 12.76
CA PHE A 12 -24.04 17.66 13.28
C PHE A 12 -24.15 16.64 14.42
N SER A 13 -23.27 15.64 14.48
CA SER A 13 -23.15 14.69 15.60
C SER A 13 -22.64 15.38 16.87
N ILE A 14 -21.71 16.34 16.75
CA ILE A 14 -21.28 17.19 17.88
C ILE A 14 -22.41 18.10 18.37
N ILE A 15 -23.18 18.71 17.46
CA ILE A 15 -24.36 19.51 17.83
C ILE A 15 -25.46 18.61 18.46
N GLY A 16 -25.57 17.37 17.98
CA GLY A 16 -26.45 16.33 18.53
C GLY A 16 -26.03 15.81 19.91
N LEU A 17 -24.79 16.05 20.35
CA LEU A 17 -24.32 15.79 21.72
C LEU A 17 -24.73 16.89 22.70
N VAL A 18 -24.85 18.14 22.24
CA VAL A 18 -25.19 19.30 23.09
C VAL A 18 -26.63 19.22 23.58
N LEU A 19 -27.58 18.83 22.72
CA LEU A 19 -29.00 18.77 23.08
C LEU A 19 -29.31 17.79 24.23
N PRO A 20 -28.91 16.50 24.16
CA PRO A 20 -29.17 15.56 25.24
C PRO A 20 -28.27 15.80 26.47
N LEU A 21 -27.09 16.42 26.32
CA LEU A 21 -26.29 16.91 27.45
C LEU A 21 -27.05 17.99 28.24
N VAL A 22 -27.64 18.97 27.54
CA VAL A 22 -28.47 20.01 28.15
C VAL A 22 -29.70 19.40 28.80
N CYS A 23 -30.37 18.42 28.19
CA CYS A 23 -31.55 17.77 28.78
C CYS A 23 -31.21 16.85 29.97
N ALA A 24 -30.10 16.10 29.92
CA ALA A 24 -29.72 15.15 30.98
C ALA A 24 -29.18 15.83 32.25
N PHE A 25 -28.68 17.05 32.11
CA PHE A 25 -28.11 17.85 33.19
C PHE A 25 -28.81 19.20 33.37
N PHE A 26 -30.03 19.35 32.81
CA PHE A 26 -30.82 20.57 32.93
C PHE A 26 -31.02 20.95 34.40
N ASP A 27 -31.31 19.97 35.26
CA ASP A 27 -31.50 20.18 36.70
C ASP A 27 -30.23 20.66 37.39
N ILE A 28 -29.04 20.22 36.96
CA ILE A 28 -27.76 20.68 37.52
C ILE A 28 -27.43 22.09 37.00
N LEU A 29 -27.61 22.34 35.71
CA LEU A 29 -27.37 23.63 35.07
C LEU A 29 -28.31 24.72 35.61
N MET A 30 -29.58 24.37 35.80
CA MET A 30 -30.58 25.24 36.40
C MET A 30 -30.43 25.30 37.92
N SER A 31 -29.94 24.27 38.63
CA SER A 31 -29.74 24.36 40.08
C SER A 31 -28.76 25.46 40.47
N SER A 32 -27.70 25.70 39.70
CA SER A 32 -26.74 26.79 39.95
C SER A 32 -27.32 28.19 39.66
N LEU A 33 -28.31 28.30 38.77
CA LEU A 33 -28.98 29.55 38.41
C LEU A 33 -30.20 29.83 39.31
N TRP A 34 -30.90 28.77 39.71
CA TRP A 34 -32.19 28.80 40.40
C TRP A 34 -32.05 28.67 41.93
N SER A 35 -30.91 28.22 42.45
CA SER A 35 -30.57 28.28 43.89
C SER A 35 -30.54 29.70 44.45
N SER A 36 -30.48 30.70 43.57
CA SER A 36 -30.57 32.12 43.93
C SER A 36 -31.99 32.57 44.28
N PHE A 37 -33.03 31.81 43.92
CA PHE A 37 -34.43 32.25 43.99
C PHE A 37 -35.34 31.38 44.88
N PHE A 38 -35.01 30.11 45.17
CA PHE A 38 -35.86 29.26 46.04
C PHE A 38 -35.04 28.28 46.92
N PRO A 39 -35.41 28.08 48.21
CA PRO A 39 -34.74 27.15 49.11
C PRO A 39 -35.06 25.67 48.79
N PRO A 40 -34.19 24.71 49.17
CA PRO A 40 -34.32 23.33 48.75
C PRO A 40 -35.50 22.61 49.42
N SER A 41 -36.29 21.90 48.63
CA SER A 41 -37.27 20.93 49.09
C SER A 41 -36.58 19.60 49.44
N SER A 42 -36.83 19.09 50.64
CA SER A 42 -36.30 17.84 51.16
C SER A 42 -37.09 16.63 50.63
N SER A 43 -36.60 15.99 49.57
CA SER A 43 -36.98 14.60 49.28
C SER A 43 -35.75 13.80 48.81
N PRO A 44 -35.60 12.54 49.26
CA PRO A 44 -34.41 11.75 48.97
C PRO A 44 -34.44 11.32 47.51
N VAL A 45 -33.47 11.81 46.73
CA VAL A 45 -33.25 11.38 45.35
C VAL A 45 -32.88 9.89 45.37
N GLN A 46 -33.78 9.03 44.89
CA GLN A 46 -33.52 7.60 44.69
C GLN A 46 -32.30 7.43 43.78
N GLY A 47 -31.27 6.74 44.28
CA GLY A 47 -29.93 6.64 43.70
C GLY A 47 -29.80 5.75 42.46
N GLY A 48 -30.60 5.99 41.40
CA GLY A 48 -30.47 5.33 40.11
C GLY A 48 -30.47 6.33 38.95
N LEU A 49 -29.66 6.09 37.92
CA LEU A 49 -29.67 6.92 36.70
C LEU A 49 -31.05 6.84 36.02
N ASN A 50 -31.62 8.01 35.74
CA ASN A 50 -32.84 8.18 34.96
C ASN A 50 -32.67 7.60 33.54
N ILE A 51 -33.76 7.16 32.91
CA ILE A 51 -33.72 6.53 31.57
C ILE A 51 -33.05 7.45 30.52
N VAL A 52 -33.27 8.76 30.66
CA VAL A 52 -32.64 9.80 29.82
C VAL A 52 -31.13 9.84 30.02
N GLN A 53 -30.66 9.74 31.27
CA GLN A 53 -29.22 9.69 31.59
C GLN A 53 -28.58 8.40 31.07
N ARG A 54 -29.27 7.26 31.14
CA ARG A 54 -28.79 5.99 30.57
C ARG A 54 -28.67 6.06 29.05
N ALA A 55 -29.67 6.64 28.38
CA ALA A 55 -29.65 6.84 26.94
C ALA A 55 -28.50 7.80 26.52
N PHE A 56 -28.25 8.85 27.30
CA PHE A 56 -27.14 9.77 27.07
C PHE A 56 -25.78 9.08 27.23
N VAL A 57 -25.58 8.27 28.28
CA VAL A 57 -24.33 7.51 28.47
C VAL A 57 -24.10 6.54 27.31
N LEU A 58 -25.12 5.80 26.87
CA LEU A 58 -25.01 4.91 25.72
C LEU A 58 -24.66 5.68 24.44
N TYR A 59 -25.29 6.85 24.23
CA TYR A 59 -25.00 7.72 23.10
C TYR A 59 -23.54 8.20 23.10
N ILE A 60 -22.99 8.57 24.26
CA ILE A 60 -21.57 8.95 24.42
C ILE A 60 -20.64 7.79 24.08
N VAL A 61 -20.93 6.57 24.56
CA VAL A 61 -20.11 5.38 24.25
C VAL A 61 -20.10 5.10 22.75
N ILE A 62 -21.24 5.21 22.08
CA ILE A 62 -21.33 5.08 20.62
C ILE A 62 -20.50 6.17 19.94
N HIS A 63 -20.55 7.42 20.41
CA HIS A 63 -19.78 8.52 19.83
C HIS A 63 -18.27 8.33 20.00
N ILE A 64 -17.80 7.85 21.16
CA ILE A 64 -16.39 7.52 21.37
C ILE A 64 -15.95 6.44 20.38
N HIS A 65 -16.74 5.38 20.19
CA HIS A 65 -16.43 4.35 19.21
C HIS A 65 -16.41 4.87 17.76
N MET A 66 -17.24 5.87 17.44
CA MET A 66 -17.22 6.51 16.13
C MET A 66 -15.97 7.38 15.91
N LEU A 67 -15.27 7.78 16.97
CA LEU A 67 -13.99 8.50 16.89
C LEU A 67 -12.80 7.56 16.67
N ASP A 68 -12.92 6.27 16.98
CA ASP A 68 -11.83 5.29 16.78
C ASP A 68 -11.40 5.20 15.31
N PHE A 69 -12.37 5.16 14.39
CA PHE A 69 -12.09 5.09 12.96
C PHE A 69 -11.33 6.32 12.41
N PRO A 70 -11.79 7.58 12.60
CA PRO A 70 -11.07 8.75 12.11
C PRO A 70 -9.71 8.94 12.79
N LEU A 71 -9.56 8.60 14.08
CA LEU A 71 -8.25 8.63 14.75
C LEU A 71 -7.29 7.61 14.14
N ARG A 72 -7.75 6.37 13.94
CA ARG A 72 -6.97 5.32 13.27
C ARG A 72 -6.63 5.70 11.83
N LEU A 73 -7.57 6.29 11.09
CA LEU A 73 -7.35 6.76 9.73
C LEU A 73 -6.33 7.90 9.70
N GLY A 74 -6.46 8.89 10.58
CA GLY A 74 -5.52 10.00 10.71
C GLY A 74 -4.10 9.53 11.04
N TRP A 75 -3.97 8.63 12.02
CA TRP A 75 -2.70 7.99 12.36
C TRP A 75 -2.11 7.19 11.18
N SER A 76 -2.95 6.43 10.47
CA SER A 76 -2.52 5.64 9.31
C SER A 76 -2.01 6.53 8.18
N ILE A 77 -2.72 7.63 7.88
CA ILE A 77 -2.30 8.61 6.86
C ILE A 77 -0.98 9.26 7.28
N PHE A 78 -0.87 9.75 8.51
CA PHE A 78 0.36 10.36 9.02
C PHE A 78 1.56 9.41 8.94
N ARG A 79 1.38 8.14 9.32
CA ARG A 79 2.43 7.13 9.20
C ARG A 79 2.78 6.83 7.74
N ALA A 80 1.79 6.76 6.85
CA ALA A 80 1.99 6.51 5.43
C ALA A 80 2.76 7.65 4.75
N THR A 81 2.42 8.91 5.04
CA THR A 81 3.12 10.08 4.51
C THR A 81 4.56 10.16 5.00
N GLY A 82 4.82 9.85 6.28
CA GLY A 82 6.17 9.75 6.82
C GLY A 82 7.03 8.72 6.06
N LYS A 83 6.49 7.51 5.84
CA LYS A 83 7.18 6.45 5.08
C LYS A 83 7.42 6.83 3.62
N ALA A 84 6.42 7.44 2.97
CA ALA A 84 6.53 7.91 1.59
C ALA A 84 7.63 8.97 1.44
N LYS A 85 7.73 9.90 2.40
CA LYS A 85 8.81 10.89 2.45
C LYS A 85 10.17 10.21 2.57
N THR A 86 10.33 9.24 3.46
CA THR A 86 11.61 8.52 3.60
C THR A 86 11.99 7.76 2.32
N ALA A 87 11.03 7.18 1.61
CA ALA A 87 11.29 6.55 0.30
C ALA A 87 11.74 7.56 -0.76
N LEU A 88 11.11 8.75 -0.79
CA LEU A 88 11.51 9.81 -1.70
C LEU A 88 12.89 10.40 -1.34
N ASP A 89 13.18 10.59 -0.05
CA ASP A 89 14.47 11.10 0.41
C ASP A 89 15.60 10.16 -0.04
N ARG A 90 15.42 8.83 0.07
CA ARG A 90 16.39 7.84 -0.44
C ARG A 90 16.73 8.05 -1.92
N ARG A 91 15.75 8.39 -2.75
CA ARG A 91 15.98 8.67 -4.17
C ARG A 91 16.90 9.87 -4.38
N ILE A 92 16.73 10.94 -3.60
CA ILE A 92 17.54 12.16 -3.72
C ILE A 92 19.00 11.84 -3.43
N TRP A 93 19.28 11.03 -2.41
CA TRP A 93 20.65 10.67 -2.03
C TRP A 93 21.36 9.74 -3.03
N HIS A 94 20.61 8.90 -3.77
CA HIS A 94 21.19 8.01 -4.80
C HIS A 94 21.21 8.58 -6.21
N THR A 95 20.55 9.72 -6.46
CA THR A 95 20.69 10.44 -7.73
C THR A 95 21.95 11.29 -7.61
N PRO A 96 23.01 11.10 -8.43
CA PRO A 96 24.14 12.00 -8.40
C PRO A 96 23.60 13.39 -8.75
N LEU A 97 23.57 14.28 -7.75
CA LEU A 97 23.28 15.68 -7.98
C LEU A 97 24.36 16.15 -8.94
N SER A 98 23.99 16.48 -10.18
CA SER A 98 24.88 16.82 -11.28
C SER A 98 26.08 17.65 -10.80
N SER A 99 27.20 16.99 -10.54
CA SER A 99 28.50 17.63 -10.35
C SER A 99 29.11 17.83 -11.73
N PRO A 100 29.68 19.01 -12.03
CA PRO A 100 30.32 19.26 -13.33
C PRO A 100 31.38 18.19 -13.60
N GLN A 101 31.38 17.64 -14.81
CA GLN A 101 32.37 16.69 -15.30
C GLN A 101 33.78 17.20 -14.95
N THR A 102 34.42 16.51 -14.01
CA THR A 102 35.87 16.54 -13.91
C THR A 102 36.31 15.13 -14.21
N GLU A 103 36.82 14.93 -15.42
CA GLU A 103 37.48 13.69 -15.83
C GLU A 103 38.60 13.39 -14.83
N ILE A 104 38.40 12.38 -13.99
CA ILE A 104 39.50 11.68 -13.32
C ILE A 104 39.42 10.24 -13.80
N LYS A 105 40.32 9.90 -14.73
CA LYS A 105 40.73 8.53 -15.00
C LYS A 105 41.31 7.96 -13.71
N SER A 106 40.62 7.00 -13.10
CA SER A 106 41.22 6.12 -12.11
C SER A 106 40.83 4.69 -12.43
N ASP A 107 41.85 3.97 -12.85
CA ASP A 107 41.96 2.52 -12.98
C ASP A 107 41.56 1.88 -11.65
N VAL A 108 40.31 1.46 -11.53
CA VAL A 108 39.80 0.69 -10.38
C VAL A 108 39.24 -0.59 -10.96
N THR A 109 39.92 -1.70 -10.67
CA THR A 109 39.39 -3.06 -10.82
C THR A 109 38.18 -3.18 -9.91
N VAL A 110 37.02 -2.84 -10.45
CA VAL A 110 35.72 -3.08 -9.81
C VAL A 110 35.59 -4.60 -9.79
N ASN A 111 35.76 -5.20 -8.61
CA ASN A 111 35.14 -6.49 -8.34
C ASN A 111 33.67 -6.30 -8.70
N GLU A 112 33.27 -6.85 -9.84
CA GLU A 112 31.90 -6.85 -10.34
C GLU A 112 31.09 -7.62 -9.31
N VAL A 113 30.57 -6.90 -8.32
CA VAL A 113 29.49 -7.38 -7.48
C VAL A 113 28.37 -7.57 -8.48
N ILE A 114 28.15 -8.81 -8.89
CA ILE A 114 26.96 -9.20 -9.63
C ILE A 114 25.81 -8.91 -8.65
N GLU A 115 25.25 -7.71 -8.72
CA GLU A 115 24.02 -7.39 -8.00
C GLU A 115 23.00 -8.42 -8.50
N GLU A 116 22.45 -9.22 -7.60
CA GLU A 116 21.37 -10.15 -7.95
C GLU A 116 20.23 -9.33 -8.60
N GLU A 117 20.10 -9.44 -9.91
CA GLU A 117 19.12 -8.66 -10.66
C GLU A 117 17.72 -9.22 -10.40
N LEU A 118 17.01 -8.62 -9.46
CA LEU A 118 15.59 -8.89 -9.26
C LEU A 118 14.80 -8.53 -10.53
N VAL A 119 14.03 -9.48 -11.06
CA VAL A 119 13.07 -9.27 -12.15
C VAL A 119 11.70 -8.91 -11.57
N HIS A 120 11.04 -7.94 -12.20
CA HIS A 120 9.67 -7.54 -11.89
C HIS A 120 8.73 -8.04 -12.98
N ALA A 121 8.01 -9.13 -12.69
CA ALA A 121 6.95 -9.64 -13.56
C ALA A 121 5.66 -8.87 -13.26
N VAL A 122 5.27 -7.97 -14.17
CA VAL A 122 4.12 -7.08 -14.02
C VAL A 122 2.95 -7.61 -14.85
N ILE A 123 1.90 -8.10 -14.19
CA ILE A 123 0.67 -8.53 -14.83
C ILE A 123 -0.27 -7.33 -14.98
N VAL A 124 -0.65 -7.05 -16.22
CA VAL A 124 -1.63 -6.02 -16.58
C VAL A 124 -2.85 -6.73 -17.19
N PRO A 125 -3.89 -7.03 -16.39
CA PRO A 125 -5.11 -7.62 -16.88
C PRO A 125 -5.90 -6.62 -17.72
N ASN A 126 -6.44 -7.11 -18.83
CA ASN A 126 -7.25 -6.33 -19.76
C ASN A 126 -8.51 -7.11 -20.15
N TYR A 127 -9.66 -6.44 -20.05
CA TYR A 127 -10.91 -6.82 -20.70
C TYR A 127 -11.65 -5.56 -21.15
N CYS A 128 -11.81 -5.40 -22.45
CA CYS A 128 -12.50 -4.25 -23.08
C CYS A 128 -11.90 -2.88 -22.74
N GLU A 129 -10.65 -2.78 -22.26
CA GLU A 129 -10.02 -1.49 -22.04
C GLU A 129 -9.62 -0.83 -23.36
N GLY A 130 -9.66 0.51 -23.39
CA GLY A 130 -9.25 1.27 -24.55
C GLY A 130 -7.75 1.08 -24.84
N ILE A 131 -7.38 0.99 -26.13
CA ILE A 131 -5.97 0.89 -26.54
C ILE A 131 -5.13 2.04 -25.97
N TYR A 132 -5.70 3.25 -25.88
CA TYR A 132 -5.04 4.42 -25.33
C TYR A 132 -4.70 4.26 -23.83
N THR A 133 -5.57 3.62 -23.05
CA THR A 133 -5.33 3.35 -21.62
C THR A 133 -4.09 2.46 -21.48
N LEU A 134 -4.08 1.32 -22.17
CA LEU A 134 -2.96 0.38 -22.16
C LEU A 134 -1.66 1.02 -22.66
N GLU A 135 -1.71 1.77 -23.76
CA GLU A 135 -0.53 2.48 -24.28
C GLU A 135 0.00 3.52 -23.29
N THR A 136 -0.87 4.22 -22.57
CA THR A 136 -0.46 5.23 -21.59
C THR A 136 0.24 4.57 -20.42
N THR A 137 -0.35 3.50 -19.88
CA THR A 137 0.24 2.70 -18.81
C THR A 137 1.59 2.11 -19.22
N LEU A 138 1.70 1.53 -20.40
CA LEU A 138 2.96 0.99 -20.91
C LEU A 138 4.01 2.08 -21.17
N LYS A 139 3.62 3.28 -21.63
CA LYS A 139 4.56 4.42 -21.75
C LYS A 139 5.12 4.84 -20.39
N VAL A 140 4.28 4.87 -19.36
CA VAL A 140 4.74 5.18 -17.99
C VAL A 140 5.76 4.14 -17.54
N LEU A 141 5.44 2.85 -17.63
CA LEU A 141 6.36 1.78 -17.25
C LEU A 141 7.66 1.81 -18.07
N ALA A 142 7.57 2.04 -19.39
CA ALA A 142 8.71 2.13 -20.29
C ALA A 142 9.64 3.33 -19.99
N SER A 143 9.12 4.38 -19.35
CA SER A 143 9.92 5.54 -18.94
C SER A 143 10.83 5.27 -17.73
N HIS A 144 10.64 4.14 -17.04
CA HIS A 144 11.43 3.81 -15.86
C HIS A 144 12.86 3.41 -16.27
N PRO A 145 13.92 3.84 -15.55
CA PRO A 145 15.29 3.57 -15.97
C PRO A 145 15.69 2.10 -16.07
N ARG A 146 15.02 1.22 -15.32
CA ARG A 146 15.29 -0.22 -15.29
C ARG A 146 14.27 -1.05 -16.09
N ALA A 147 13.41 -0.41 -16.87
CA ALA A 147 12.38 -1.11 -17.63
C ALA A 147 12.98 -2.18 -18.55
N LYS A 148 14.03 -1.83 -19.30
CA LYS A 148 14.69 -2.73 -20.27
C LYS A 148 15.48 -3.88 -19.67
N SER A 149 15.96 -3.74 -18.43
CA SER A 149 16.78 -4.77 -17.79
C SER A 149 16.01 -5.63 -16.82
N GLN A 150 14.87 -5.17 -16.30
CA GLN A 150 14.22 -5.83 -15.15
C GLN A 150 12.72 -6.00 -15.26
N TYR A 151 12.03 -5.40 -16.24
CA TYR A 151 10.57 -5.53 -16.32
C TYR A 151 10.16 -6.57 -17.33
N GLU A 152 9.44 -7.57 -16.87
CA GLU A 152 8.69 -8.48 -17.72
C GLU A 152 7.21 -8.10 -17.66
N ILE A 153 6.67 -7.61 -18.76
CA ILE A 153 5.28 -7.19 -18.83
C ILE A 153 4.43 -8.34 -19.35
N TYR A 154 3.40 -8.72 -18.59
CA TYR A 154 2.43 -9.75 -18.95
C TYR A 154 1.08 -9.07 -19.24
N LEU A 155 0.80 -8.85 -20.53
CA LEU A 155 -0.49 -8.38 -21.01
C LEU A 155 -1.49 -9.54 -20.94
N ALA A 156 -2.29 -9.56 -19.89
CA ALA A 156 -3.25 -10.62 -19.64
C ALA A 156 -4.59 -10.28 -20.31
N MET A 157 -4.75 -10.77 -21.54
CA MET A 157 -5.91 -10.55 -22.40
C MET A 157 -6.95 -11.65 -22.20
N GLU A 158 -8.23 -11.36 -22.47
CA GLU A 158 -9.28 -12.39 -22.53
C GLU A 158 -9.66 -12.72 -23.98
N GLN A 159 -9.76 -14.01 -24.31
CA GLN A 159 -10.24 -14.44 -25.64
C GLN A 159 -11.68 -14.02 -25.93
N LYS A 160 -12.45 -13.72 -24.87
CA LYS A 160 -13.83 -13.24 -24.97
C LYS A 160 -13.91 -11.84 -25.57
N GLU A 161 -12.84 -11.05 -25.51
CA GLU A 161 -12.80 -9.71 -26.07
C GLU A 161 -12.52 -9.75 -27.59
N ASP A 162 -13.41 -9.12 -28.35
CA ASP A 162 -13.25 -8.93 -29.78
C ASP A 162 -11.99 -8.11 -30.10
N SER A 163 -11.23 -8.52 -31.11
CA SER A 163 -9.98 -7.86 -31.53
C SER A 163 -8.86 -7.85 -30.46
N SER A 164 -8.97 -8.67 -29.42
CA SER A 164 -7.93 -8.80 -28.38
C SER A 164 -6.56 -9.17 -28.97
N SER A 165 -6.54 -10.03 -29.99
CA SER A 165 -5.30 -10.43 -30.69
C SER A 165 -4.62 -9.25 -31.40
N ASP A 166 -5.38 -8.48 -32.19
CA ASP A 166 -4.84 -7.33 -32.94
C ASP A 166 -4.34 -6.23 -31.99
N LYS A 167 -5.12 -5.97 -30.93
CA LYS A 167 -4.76 -5.03 -29.86
C LYS A 167 -3.45 -5.44 -29.20
N ALA A 168 -3.31 -6.71 -28.81
CA ALA A 168 -2.12 -7.22 -28.17
C ALA A 168 -0.89 -7.18 -29.11
N GLY A 169 -1.07 -7.57 -30.37
CA GLY A 169 0.00 -7.54 -31.38
C GLY A 169 0.52 -6.12 -31.64
N HIS A 170 -0.37 -5.14 -31.71
CA HIS A 170 0.00 -3.72 -31.81
C HIS A 170 0.81 -3.25 -30.59
N LEU A 171 0.37 -3.59 -29.38
CA LEU A 171 1.08 -3.23 -28.14
C LEU A 171 2.46 -3.87 -28.05
N VAL A 172 2.60 -5.16 -28.37
CA VAL A 172 3.90 -5.84 -28.38
C VAL A 172 4.84 -5.20 -29.38
N THR A 173 4.40 -5.00 -30.63
CA THR A 173 5.22 -4.37 -31.68
C THR A 173 5.73 -2.98 -31.24
N LYS A 174 4.88 -2.22 -30.55
CA LYS A 174 5.22 -0.87 -30.08
C LYS A 174 6.22 -0.85 -28.93
N PHE A 175 6.17 -1.84 -28.03
CA PHE A 175 6.91 -1.81 -26.76
C PHE A 175 7.95 -2.93 -26.59
N GLU A 176 8.14 -3.83 -27.56
CA GLU A 176 9.08 -4.97 -27.48
C GLU A 176 10.50 -4.57 -27.03
N ARG A 177 10.97 -3.37 -27.39
CA ARG A 177 12.32 -2.87 -27.06
C ARG A 177 12.39 -1.99 -25.81
N SER A 178 11.26 -1.84 -25.11
CA SER A 178 11.11 -0.97 -23.95
C SER A 178 11.27 -1.71 -22.62
N PHE A 179 11.09 -3.04 -22.65
CA PHE A 179 11.07 -3.91 -21.48
C PHE A 179 12.09 -5.02 -21.63
N LEU A 180 12.41 -5.72 -20.54
CA LEU A 180 13.20 -6.95 -20.60
C LEU A 180 12.45 -7.97 -21.47
N HIS A 181 11.17 -8.20 -21.15
CA HIS A 181 10.24 -8.95 -21.98
C HIS A 181 8.85 -8.31 -21.97
N ILE A 182 8.11 -8.50 -23.06
CA ILE A 182 6.67 -8.26 -23.11
C ILE A 182 6.00 -9.53 -23.64
N CYS A 183 5.15 -10.13 -22.83
CA CYS A 183 4.46 -11.38 -23.10
C CYS A 183 2.95 -11.13 -23.09
N ILE A 184 2.24 -11.85 -23.97
CA ILE A 184 0.79 -11.83 -24.03
C ILE A 184 0.28 -13.18 -23.54
N THR A 185 -0.77 -13.16 -22.73
CA THR A 185 -1.56 -14.35 -22.43
C THR A 185 -3.01 -14.12 -22.83
N PHE A 186 -3.67 -15.17 -23.31
CA PHE A 186 -5.09 -15.13 -23.67
C PHE A 186 -5.85 -16.12 -22.79
N HIS A 187 -6.55 -15.62 -21.78
CA HIS A 187 -7.42 -16.44 -20.95
C HIS A 187 -8.60 -16.98 -21.79
N PRO A 188 -8.80 -18.31 -21.83
CA PRO A 188 -9.82 -18.90 -22.68
C PRO A 188 -11.24 -18.64 -22.18
N SER A 189 -12.17 -18.47 -23.11
CA SER A 189 -13.59 -18.30 -22.79
C SER A 189 -14.25 -19.65 -22.46
N GLY A 190 -15.14 -19.66 -21.46
CA GLY A 190 -15.98 -20.83 -21.16
C GLY A 190 -15.28 -22.00 -20.48
N VAL A 191 -14.21 -21.75 -19.71
CA VAL A 191 -13.54 -22.81 -18.93
C VAL A 191 -14.50 -23.43 -17.92
N LYS A 192 -14.67 -24.75 -17.99
CA LYS A 192 -15.61 -25.49 -17.15
C LYS A 192 -15.18 -25.41 -15.68
N GLY A 193 -16.08 -24.92 -14.82
CA GLY A 193 -15.85 -24.81 -13.38
C GLY A 193 -15.06 -23.58 -12.94
N GLU A 194 -14.74 -22.66 -13.87
CA GLU A 194 -14.09 -21.39 -13.58
C GLU A 194 -15.10 -20.24 -13.71
N ILE A 195 -15.03 -19.27 -12.81
CA ILE A 195 -15.81 -18.02 -12.92
C ILE A 195 -14.98 -17.05 -13.75
N ALA A 196 -15.48 -16.61 -14.91
CA ALA A 196 -14.79 -15.63 -15.73
C ALA A 196 -14.65 -14.28 -15.01
N GLY A 197 -13.49 -13.62 -15.19
CA GLY A 197 -13.21 -12.30 -14.65
C GLY A 197 -11.72 -12.06 -14.40
N THR A 198 -11.40 -10.87 -13.89
CA THR A 198 -10.02 -10.39 -13.70
C THR A 198 -9.15 -11.39 -12.94
N SER A 199 -9.64 -11.97 -11.84
CA SER A 199 -8.85 -12.92 -11.04
C SER A 199 -8.47 -14.18 -11.80
N SER A 200 -9.38 -14.69 -12.64
CA SER A 200 -9.18 -15.88 -13.48
C SER A 200 -8.16 -15.62 -14.58
N ASN A 201 -8.25 -14.44 -15.21
CA ASN A 201 -7.29 -13.97 -16.19
C ASN A 201 -5.88 -13.76 -15.58
N VAL A 202 -5.80 -13.10 -14.42
CA VAL A 202 -4.54 -12.91 -13.67
C VAL A 202 -3.94 -14.26 -13.26
N ALA A 203 -4.74 -15.20 -12.78
CA ALA A 203 -4.26 -16.54 -12.41
C ALA A 203 -3.69 -17.31 -13.62
N PHE A 204 -4.28 -17.13 -14.81
CA PHE A 204 -3.77 -17.70 -16.04
C PHE A 204 -2.42 -17.10 -16.44
N ALA A 205 -2.27 -15.78 -16.36
CA ALA A 205 -1.00 -15.11 -16.59
C ALA A 205 0.07 -15.50 -15.56
N ALA A 206 -0.31 -15.65 -14.28
CA ALA A 206 0.59 -16.10 -13.22
C ALA A 206 1.11 -17.52 -13.45
N ARG A 207 0.26 -18.45 -13.92
CA ARG A 207 0.71 -19.79 -14.33
C ARG A 207 1.74 -19.73 -15.46
N ARG A 208 1.54 -18.84 -16.43
CA ARG A 208 2.50 -18.62 -17.52
C ARG A 208 3.85 -18.11 -17.02
N ILE A 209 3.86 -17.21 -16.04
CA ILE A 209 5.09 -16.74 -15.39
C ILE A 209 5.84 -17.93 -14.75
N VAL A 210 5.14 -18.75 -13.98
CA VAL A 210 5.72 -19.93 -13.33
C VAL A 210 6.28 -20.93 -14.35
N GLU A 211 5.62 -21.09 -15.50
CA GLU A 211 6.12 -21.95 -16.58
C GLU A 211 7.40 -21.41 -17.23
N ILE A 212 7.49 -20.09 -17.46
CA ILE A 212 8.67 -19.44 -18.06
C ILE A 212 9.86 -19.55 -17.12
N HIS A 213 9.65 -19.28 -15.83
CA HIS A 213 10.70 -19.30 -14.79
C HIS A 213 10.86 -20.66 -14.13
N ARG A 214 10.32 -21.74 -14.74
CA ARG A 214 10.29 -23.08 -14.12
C ARG A 214 11.69 -23.62 -13.86
N THR A 215 12.65 -23.37 -14.76
CA THR A 215 14.03 -23.83 -14.60
C THR A 215 14.67 -23.15 -13.40
N ASP A 216 14.65 -21.83 -13.34
CA ASP A 216 15.22 -21.03 -12.26
C ASP A 216 14.55 -21.36 -10.90
N LEU A 217 13.25 -21.68 -10.91
CA LEU A 217 12.52 -22.14 -9.71
C LEU A 217 13.00 -23.51 -9.22
N ASN A 218 13.38 -24.43 -10.12
CA ASN A 218 13.89 -25.74 -9.72
C ASN A 218 15.35 -25.70 -9.26
N GLU A 219 16.10 -24.66 -9.66
CA GLU A 219 17.51 -24.45 -9.31
C GLU A 219 17.69 -23.54 -8.09
N ASP A 220 16.58 -23.13 -7.42
CA ASP A 220 16.56 -22.17 -6.31
C ASP A 220 17.26 -20.82 -6.64
N SER A 221 17.34 -20.47 -7.92
CA SER A 221 17.97 -19.25 -8.43
C SER A 221 16.96 -18.19 -8.89
N CYS A 222 15.66 -18.51 -8.83
CA CYS A 222 14.58 -17.62 -9.26
C CYS A 222 14.47 -16.37 -8.39
N ASN A 223 14.83 -15.22 -8.99
CA ASN A 223 14.71 -13.91 -8.36
C ASN A 223 13.67 -13.05 -9.09
N VAL A 224 12.40 -13.43 -8.97
CA VAL A 224 11.27 -12.76 -9.64
C VAL A 224 10.21 -12.33 -8.63
N VAL A 225 9.78 -11.07 -8.68
CA VAL A 225 8.63 -10.55 -7.92
C VAL A 225 7.48 -10.26 -8.87
N VAL A 226 6.33 -10.89 -8.60
CA VAL A 226 5.11 -10.68 -9.36
C VAL A 226 4.31 -9.51 -8.79
N THR A 227 3.98 -8.55 -9.65
CA THR A 227 3.12 -7.40 -9.33
C THR A 227 1.89 -7.45 -10.24
N VAL A 228 0.69 -7.38 -9.65
CA VAL A 228 -0.56 -7.22 -10.41
C VAL A 228 -0.98 -5.77 -10.30
N MET A 229 -1.29 -5.13 -11.42
CA MET A 229 -1.78 -3.75 -11.46
C MET A 229 -2.91 -3.60 -12.47
N ASP A 230 -3.88 -2.73 -12.18
CA ASP A 230 -4.97 -2.46 -13.12
C ASP A 230 -4.45 -1.75 -14.38
N ALA A 231 -5.18 -1.90 -15.49
CA ALA A 231 -4.80 -1.36 -16.80
C ALA A 231 -4.65 0.17 -16.83
N ASP A 232 -5.32 0.89 -15.94
CA ASP A 232 -5.32 2.35 -15.80
C ASP A 232 -4.47 2.86 -14.61
N THR A 233 -3.74 1.96 -13.94
CA THR A 233 -2.85 2.32 -12.84
C THR A 233 -1.49 2.78 -13.36
N HIS A 234 -0.96 3.87 -12.80
CA HIS A 234 0.38 4.36 -13.11
C HIS A 234 1.31 4.21 -11.90
N LEU A 235 1.99 3.07 -11.80
CA LEU A 235 2.99 2.84 -10.75
C LEU A 235 4.24 3.70 -10.99
N SER A 236 4.72 4.38 -9.95
CA SER A 236 5.99 5.13 -10.00
C SER A 236 7.19 4.18 -10.04
N ARG A 237 8.28 4.57 -10.71
CA ARG A 237 9.59 3.91 -10.59
C ARG A 237 10.06 3.67 -9.15
N ASP A 238 9.62 4.52 -8.22
CA ASP A 238 9.99 4.44 -6.81
C ASP A 238 9.32 3.26 -6.11
N TYR A 239 8.14 2.83 -6.59
CA TYR A 239 7.49 1.59 -6.13
C TYR A 239 8.42 0.40 -6.36
N PHE A 240 8.90 0.20 -7.58
CA PHE A 240 9.78 -0.91 -7.94
C PHE A 240 11.14 -0.84 -7.21
N THR A 241 11.66 0.37 -7.02
CA THR A 241 12.90 0.59 -6.26
C THR A 241 12.74 0.15 -4.81
N GLU A 242 11.60 0.46 -4.18
CA GLU A 242 11.32 0.03 -2.80
C GLU A 242 11.03 -1.45 -2.67
N ILE A 243 10.33 -2.06 -3.64
CA ILE A 243 10.14 -3.52 -3.67
C ILE A 243 11.49 -4.23 -3.74
N ARG A 244 12.39 -3.78 -4.64
CA ARG A 244 13.77 -4.31 -4.70
C ARG A 244 14.49 -4.19 -3.36
N ARG A 245 14.44 -3.02 -2.73
CA ARG A 245 15.10 -2.76 -1.44
C ARG A 245 14.55 -3.64 -0.31
N LEU A 246 13.25 -3.96 -0.35
CA LEU A 246 12.61 -4.84 0.63
C LEU A 246 12.89 -6.32 0.36
N HIS A 247 13.07 -6.69 -0.90
CA HIS A 247 13.29 -8.07 -1.34
C HIS A 247 14.73 -8.52 -1.16
N LEU A 248 15.69 -7.66 -1.52
CA LEU A 248 17.10 -7.99 -1.37
C LEU A 248 17.46 -8.10 0.13
N PRO A 249 18.10 -9.19 0.56
CA PRO A 249 18.59 -9.27 1.93
C PRO A 249 19.53 -8.10 2.16
N THR A 250 19.35 -7.40 3.28
CA THR A 250 20.25 -6.31 3.65
C THR A 250 21.62 -6.91 3.97
N SER A 251 22.42 -7.18 2.94
CA SER A 251 23.82 -7.60 3.07
C SER A 251 24.65 -6.36 3.39
N THR A 252 24.35 -5.77 4.55
CA THR A 252 25.08 -4.73 5.27
C THR A 252 24.24 -4.33 6.49
N ARG A 253 24.15 -5.23 7.48
CA ARG A 253 24.57 -4.75 8.81
C ARG A 253 26.07 -4.53 8.69
N GLN A 254 26.44 -3.40 8.09
CA GLN A 254 27.75 -2.83 8.33
C GLN A 254 27.74 -2.59 9.82
N THR A 255 28.43 -3.45 10.55
CA THR A 255 28.77 -3.21 11.94
C THR A 255 29.36 -1.81 11.97
N ASP A 256 28.61 -0.85 12.52
CA ASP A 256 29.16 0.42 12.90
C ASP A 256 30.43 0.12 13.72
N PRO A 257 31.62 0.57 13.31
CA PRO A 257 32.84 0.37 14.11
C PRO A 257 32.73 1.04 15.48
N SER A 258 31.71 1.89 15.71
CA SER A 258 31.49 2.60 16.98
C SER A 258 30.74 1.79 18.05
N THR A 259 30.20 0.61 17.72
CA THR A 259 29.40 -0.20 18.67
C THR A 259 30.01 -1.57 18.96
N ALA A 260 31.31 -1.75 18.68
CA ALA A 260 32.03 -2.95 19.11
C ALA A 260 32.28 -2.88 20.64
N VAL A 261 31.38 -3.50 21.40
CA VAL A 261 31.65 -3.86 22.80
C VAL A 261 32.80 -4.88 22.79
N PRO A 262 33.89 -4.66 23.54
CA PRO A 262 35.02 -5.58 23.54
C PRO A 262 34.59 -6.99 23.96
N SER A 263 35.10 -7.98 23.22
CA SER A 263 34.81 -9.42 23.32
C SER A 263 35.25 -10.08 24.64
N SER A 264 35.48 -9.31 25.70
CA SER A 264 35.93 -9.79 27.01
C SER A 264 34.80 -10.11 27.99
N LEU A 265 33.53 -10.08 27.56
CA LEU A 265 32.37 -10.32 28.44
C LEU A 265 31.34 -11.32 27.88
N VAL A 266 31.69 -12.12 26.86
CA VAL A 266 30.83 -13.23 26.45
C VAL A 266 31.11 -14.42 27.36
N GLU A 267 30.40 -14.50 28.48
CA GLU A 267 30.28 -15.75 29.24
C GLU A 267 29.63 -16.82 28.34
N THR A 268 30.36 -17.90 28.10
CA THR A 268 29.85 -19.09 27.42
C THR A 268 28.77 -19.76 28.28
N PRO A 269 27.54 -19.99 27.77
CA PRO A 269 26.55 -20.74 28.50
C PRO A 269 26.95 -22.22 28.54
N THR A 270 27.08 -22.74 29.75
CA THR A 270 27.28 -24.15 30.06
C THR A 270 26.14 -24.98 29.46
N LYS A 271 26.48 -25.93 28.59
CA LYS A 271 25.56 -26.97 28.11
C LYS A 271 25.02 -27.76 29.31
N ALA A 272 23.73 -27.66 29.59
CA ALA A 272 23.03 -28.64 30.41
C ALA A 272 22.68 -29.86 29.55
N PRO A 273 22.86 -31.10 30.07
CA PRO A 273 22.43 -32.29 29.37
C PRO A 273 20.92 -32.47 29.53
N PHE A 274 20.21 -32.61 28.40
CA PHE A 274 19.28 -33.69 28.02
C PHE A 274 18.51 -33.26 26.77
#